data_AF-A0AAE1XL40-F1
#
_entry.id   AF-A0AAE1XL40-F1
#
_cell.length_a   1.000
_cell.length_b   1.000
_cell.length_c   1.000
_cell.angle_alpha   90.00
_cell.angle_beta   90.00
_cell.angle_gamma   90.00
#
_symmetry.space_group_name_H-M   'P 1'
#
loop_
_entity.id
_entity.type
_entity.pdbx_description
1 polymer ?
#
loop_
_entity_poly.entity_id
_entity_poly.type
_entity_poly.pdbx_seq_one_letter_code
_entity_poly.pdbx_strand_id
1 'polypeptide(L)'
;MQLPESPNFKVRLTLDVKQGGGPNSQFYLLDIGSCWKNNGDPCDGDVLTYVTRYSEMIINPTTMSCCRPDKLLSCPPYHISSTSEMIHRNDTSRFPYSAYHLYCAPGNAKYLEKPYDNCDPYSNPQAQELVQILPHPEWAVHGYPERKGDGWIGDPRTWELDTGALSSRLYFYQDPGTKLAKRVWSSINVGTEIYVSPNGATAE
;
A
#
# COMPACT_ATOMS: atom_id res chain seq x y z
N MET A 1 11.06 -11.09 20.79
CA MET A 1 11.38 -10.28 19.60
C MET A 1 10.26 -9.25 19.45
N GLN A 2 10.59 -7.96 19.45
CA GLN A 2 9.59 -6.90 19.26
C GLN A 2 9.39 -6.70 17.76
N LEU A 3 8.14 -6.75 17.28
CA LEU A 3 7.81 -6.47 15.89
C LEU A 3 7.86 -4.96 15.62
N PRO A 4 8.19 -4.52 14.39
CA PRO A 4 8.21 -3.11 14.03
C PRO A 4 6.80 -2.50 14.13
N GLU A 5 6.71 -1.31 14.71
CA GLU A 5 5.46 -0.58 14.95
C GLU A 5 5.54 0.83 14.35
N SER A 6 4.55 1.22 13.55
CA SER A 6 4.49 2.59 13.03
C SER A 6 4.23 3.60 14.16
N PRO A 7 4.82 4.80 14.12
CA PRO A 7 5.63 5.33 13.03
C PRO A 7 7.14 5.04 13.11
N ASN A 8 7.60 4.27 14.10
CA ASN A 8 8.99 4.34 14.56
C ASN A 8 9.88 3.22 14.03
N PHE A 9 9.92 3.01 12.73
CA PHE A 9 10.87 2.07 12.13
C PHE A 9 11.23 2.44 10.69
N LYS A 10 12.46 2.05 10.30
CA LYS A 10 12.98 2.23 8.94
C LYS A 10 13.40 0.89 8.37
N VAL A 11 13.37 0.79 7.05
CA VAL A 11 13.87 -0.37 6.31
C VAL A 11 15.01 0.09 5.43
N ARG A 12 16.16 -0.58 5.53
CA ARG A 12 17.28 -0.39 4.61
C ARG A 12 17.46 -1.65 3.78
N LEU A 13 17.38 -1.51 2.46
CA LEU A 13 17.52 -2.62 1.51
C LEU A 13 18.24 -2.17 0.25
N THR A 14 18.95 -3.09 -0.40
CA THR A 14 19.49 -2.87 -1.75
C THR A 14 18.68 -3.67 -2.73
N LEU A 15 18.16 -3.00 -3.77
CA LEU A 15 17.36 -3.62 -4.81
C LEU A 15 18.02 -3.41 -6.17
N ASP A 16 18.13 -4.51 -6.92
CA ASP A 16 18.70 -4.55 -8.26
C ASP A 16 17.76 -5.37 -9.15
N VAL A 17 16.87 -4.68 -9.86
CA VAL A 17 15.88 -5.31 -10.73
C VAL A 17 16.56 -5.73 -12.03
N LYS A 18 16.82 -7.04 -12.17
CA LYS A 18 17.50 -7.58 -13.36
C LYS A 18 16.60 -7.63 -14.60
N GLN A 19 15.34 -8.00 -14.40
CA GLN A 19 14.38 -8.20 -15.46
C GLN A 19 12.98 -7.91 -14.93
N GLY A 20 12.14 -7.30 -15.78
CA GLY A 20 10.72 -7.09 -15.50
C GLY A 20 9.87 -8.24 -16.06
N GLY A 21 8.68 -8.47 -15.49
CA GLY A 21 7.74 -9.48 -15.99
C GLY A 21 6.75 -8.97 -17.04
N GLY A 22 7.10 -7.97 -17.84
CA GLY A 22 6.18 -7.39 -18.82
C GLY A 22 5.08 -6.49 -18.23
N PRO A 23 4.13 -6.02 -19.05
CA PRO A 23 3.20 -4.93 -18.70
C PRO A 23 2.17 -5.27 -17.62
N ASN A 24 1.90 -6.57 -17.37
CA ASN A 24 0.93 -7.03 -16.38
C ASN A 24 1.59 -7.46 -15.05
N SER A 25 2.90 -7.28 -14.92
CA SER A 25 3.60 -7.66 -13.70
C SER A 25 3.65 -6.54 -12.69
N GLN A 26 3.44 -6.90 -11.43
CA GLN A 26 3.59 -6.01 -10.29
C GLN A 26 4.91 -6.32 -9.58
N PHE A 27 5.64 -5.27 -9.24
CA PHE A 27 6.93 -5.37 -8.59
C PHE A 27 6.97 -4.39 -7.43
N TYR A 28 7.14 -4.92 -6.24
CA TYR A 28 7.16 -4.16 -5.01
C TYR A 28 8.57 -3.78 -4.64
N LEU A 29 8.79 -2.47 -4.44
CA LEU A 29 9.95 -2.03 -3.67
C LEU A 29 9.79 -2.46 -2.21
N LEU A 30 8.56 -2.37 -1.70
CA LEU A 30 8.22 -2.76 -0.36
C LEU A 30 6.73 -3.10 -0.30
N ASP A 31 6.43 -4.24 0.30
CA ASP A 31 5.11 -4.64 0.78
C ASP A 31 5.26 -4.97 2.27
N ILE A 32 4.53 -4.28 3.12
CA ILE A 32 4.42 -4.64 4.54
C ILE A 32 3.02 -5.13 4.85
N GLY A 33 2.95 -6.25 5.56
CA GLY A 33 1.71 -6.91 5.93
C GLY A 33 1.49 -6.93 7.44
N SER A 34 0.24 -6.81 7.85
CA SER A 34 -0.19 -6.82 9.25
C SER A 34 -1.64 -7.28 9.38
N CYS A 35 -2.11 -7.44 10.62
CA CYS A 35 -3.49 -7.79 10.94
C CYS A 35 -3.98 -6.97 12.14
N TRP A 36 -5.16 -6.35 12.00
CA TRP A 36 -5.94 -5.82 13.12
C TRP A 36 -7.45 -5.83 12.81
N LYS A 37 -8.30 -5.69 13.82
CA LYS A 37 -9.76 -5.60 13.66
C LYS A 37 -10.19 -4.17 13.33
N ASN A 38 -11.34 -4.00 12.68
CA ASN A 38 -11.88 -2.66 12.35
C ASN A 38 -12.18 -1.79 13.59
N ASN A 39 -12.28 -2.39 14.78
CA ASN A 39 -12.46 -1.69 16.05
C ASN A 39 -11.13 -1.30 16.74
N GLY A 40 -9.99 -1.55 16.10
CA GLY A 40 -8.65 -1.26 16.60
C GLY A 40 -8.06 -2.29 17.56
N ASP A 41 -8.76 -3.39 17.82
CA ASP A 41 -8.19 -4.52 18.55
C ASP A 41 -7.15 -5.28 17.71
N PRO A 42 -6.14 -5.88 18.34
CA PRO A 42 -5.25 -6.81 17.66
C PRO A 42 -6.02 -8.05 17.19
N CYS A 43 -5.45 -8.77 16.23
CA CYS A 43 -5.99 -10.06 15.82
C CYS A 43 -5.78 -11.14 16.91
N ASP A 44 -6.77 -12.02 17.11
CA ASP A 44 -6.89 -13.02 18.20
C ASP A 44 -7.27 -14.48 17.77
N GLY A 45 -6.98 -14.94 16.53
CA GLY A 45 -7.52 -16.19 15.93
C GLY A 45 -8.92 -16.20 15.21
N ASP A 46 -9.95 -15.48 15.65
CA ASP A 46 -11.22 -15.20 14.91
C ASP A 46 -11.12 -14.55 13.49
N VAL A 47 -11.21 -15.40 12.46
CA VAL A 47 -11.16 -15.01 11.04
C VAL A 47 -12.32 -14.13 10.55
N LEU A 48 -13.44 -14.05 11.27
CA LEU A 48 -14.59 -13.24 10.83
C LEU A 48 -14.38 -11.74 11.07
N THR A 49 -13.61 -11.41 12.11
CA THR A 49 -13.39 -10.03 12.53
C THR A 49 -12.05 -9.47 12.09
N TYR A 50 -11.17 -10.30 11.52
CA TYR A 50 -9.88 -9.84 10.99
C TYR A 50 -9.97 -9.11 9.69
N VAL A 51 -8.96 -8.24 9.58
CA VAL A 51 -8.58 -7.65 8.33
C VAL A 51 -7.08 -7.74 8.23
N THR A 52 -6.62 -8.47 7.22
CA THR A 52 -5.22 -8.46 6.82
C THR A 52 -4.98 -7.22 5.98
N ARG A 53 -3.92 -6.47 6.29
CA ARG A 53 -3.65 -5.16 5.71
C ARG A 53 -2.28 -5.09 5.10
N TYR A 54 -2.22 -4.45 3.95
CA TYR A 54 -1.00 -4.30 3.18
C TYR A 54 -0.77 -2.84 2.78
N SER A 55 0.48 -2.42 2.87
CA SER A 55 0.97 -1.14 2.35
C SER A 55 2.07 -1.43 1.35
N GLU A 56 1.79 -1.15 0.09
CA GLU A 56 2.58 -1.65 -1.05
C GLU A 56 3.05 -0.50 -1.93
N MET A 57 4.34 -0.48 -2.27
CA MET A 57 4.92 0.45 -3.25
C MET A 57 5.27 -0.28 -4.53
N ILE A 58 4.54 -0.02 -5.61
CA ILE A 58 4.81 -0.57 -6.94
C ILE A 58 5.82 0.32 -7.67
N ILE A 59 6.95 -0.24 -8.10
CA ILE A 59 8.01 0.52 -8.78
C ILE A 59 8.12 0.28 -10.29
N ASN A 60 7.30 -0.61 -10.84
CA ASN A 60 7.23 -0.79 -12.29
C ASN A 60 6.78 0.54 -12.96
N PRO A 61 7.62 1.19 -13.79
CA PRO A 61 7.33 2.51 -14.35
C PRO A 61 6.13 2.52 -15.30
N THR A 62 5.73 1.37 -15.85
CA THR A 62 4.59 1.27 -16.76
C THR A 62 3.25 1.15 -16.03
N THR A 63 3.25 0.97 -14.70
CA THR A 63 2.02 0.85 -13.91
C THR A 63 1.22 2.15 -14.00
N MET A 64 -0.02 2.05 -14.50
CA MET A 64 -0.99 3.15 -14.53
C MET A 64 -1.80 3.17 -13.24
N SER A 65 -2.21 4.35 -12.78
CA SER A 65 -3.04 4.46 -11.58
C SER A 65 -4.49 4.06 -11.85
N CYS A 66 -5.06 3.24 -10.97
CA CYS A 66 -6.51 2.99 -10.93
C CYS A 66 -7.24 4.12 -10.18
N CYS A 67 -6.59 4.74 -9.20
CA CYS A 67 -7.08 5.91 -8.48
C CYS A 67 -6.99 7.18 -9.34
N ARG A 68 -8.14 7.70 -9.76
CA ARG A 68 -8.21 8.87 -10.65
C ARG A 68 -9.36 9.80 -10.27
N PRO A 69 -9.32 11.09 -10.64
CA PRO A 69 -10.40 12.03 -10.34
C PRO A 69 -11.75 11.63 -10.94
N ASP A 70 -11.75 10.85 -12.02
CA ASP A 70 -12.94 10.29 -12.68
C ASP A 70 -13.28 8.85 -12.23
N LYS A 71 -12.46 8.23 -11.36
CA LYS A 71 -12.63 6.86 -10.86
C LYS A 71 -12.25 6.76 -9.38
N LEU A 72 -13.08 7.35 -8.53
CA LEU A 72 -12.83 7.50 -7.08
C LEU A 72 -12.92 6.20 -6.28
N LEU A 73 -13.57 5.15 -6.80
CA LEU A 73 -13.75 3.87 -6.11
C LEU A 73 -12.42 3.20 -5.73
N SER A 74 -11.35 3.44 -6.49
CA SER A 74 -9.99 2.93 -6.24
C SER A 74 -9.12 3.90 -5.44
N CYS A 75 -9.67 5.02 -4.95
CA CYS A 75 -8.94 6.02 -4.18
C CYS A 75 -9.28 5.94 -2.70
N PRO A 76 -8.29 6.13 -1.79
CA PRO A 76 -8.59 6.25 -0.37
C PRO A 76 -9.47 7.49 -0.13
N PRO A 77 -10.37 7.48 0.88
CA PRO A 77 -11.30 8.59 1.14
C PRO A 77 -10.62 9.95 1.33
N TYR A 78 -9.42 9.94 1.92
CA TYR A 78 -8.59 11.12 2.07
C TYR A 78 -7.10 10.76 2.04
N HIS A 79 -6.29 11.79 1.78
CA HIS A 79 -4.86 11.78 1.87
C HIS A 79 -4.43 12.67 3.04
N ILE A 80 -3.43 12.26 3.82
CA ILE A 80 -2.78 13.10 4.82
C ILE A 80 -1.47 13.63 4.24
N SER A 81 -1.40 14.93 3.99
CA SER A 81 -0.23 15.60 3.40
C SER A 81 0.99 15.57 4.31
N SER A 82 2.15 15.94 3.77
CA SER A 82 3.39 16.09 4.54
C SER A 82 3.29 17.12 5.68
N THR A 83 2.35 18.05 5.59
CA THR A 83 2.03 19.04 6.63
C THR A 83 0.87 18.61 7.52
N SER A 84 0.48 17.34 7.50
CA SER A 84 -0.64 16.76 8.26
C SER A 84 -2.02 17.31 7.90
N GLU A 85 -2.17 17.92 6.72
CA GLU A 85 -3.47 18.34 6.22
C GLU A 85 -4.25 17.14 5.67
N MET A 86 -5.52 17.01 6.04
CA MET A 86 -6.43 16.03 5.45
C MET A 86 -7.05 16.59 4.17
N ILE A 87 -6.76 15.94 3.05
CA ILE A 87 -7.26 16.32 1.72
C ILE A 87 -8.19 15.20 1.23
N HIS A 88 -9.47 15.51 1.08
CA HIS A 88 -10.46 14.52 0.62
C HIS A 88 -10.31 14.22 -0.87
N ARG A 89 -10.61 12.98 -1.27
CA ARG A 89 -10.55 12.53 -2.68
C ARG A 89 -11.51 13.24 -3.63
N ASN A 90 -12.43 14.07 -3.12
CA ASN A 90 -13.31 14.91 -3.95
C ASN A 90 -12.70 16.29 -4.23
N ASP A 91 -11.64 16.67 -3.52
CA ASP A 91 -10.86 17.87 -3.82
C ASP A 91 -9.87 17.55 -4.95
N THR A 92 -10.39 17.55 -6.17
CA THR A 92 -9.65 17.15 -7.37
C THR A 92 -8.44 18.02 -7.66
N SER A 93 -8.38 19.22 -7.07
CA SER A 93 -7.29 20.18 -7.26
C SER A 93 -6.07 19.90 -6.39
N ARG A 94 -6.25 19.20 -5.27
CA ARG A 94 -5.19 18.97 -4.27
C ARG A 94 -4.93 17.51 -3.95
N PHE A 95 -5.90 16.62 -4.15
CA PHE A 95 -5.70 15.20 -3.88
C PHE A 95 -4.65 14.60 -4.83
N PRO A 96 -3.60 13.94 -4.33
CA PRO A 96 -2.50 13.46 -5.18
C PRO A 96 -2.84 12.11 -5.83
N TYR A 97 -3.80 12.08 -6.77
CA TYR A 97 -4.24 10.84 -7.42
C TYR A 97 -3.09 10.01 -8.00
N SER A 98 -2.10 10.67 -8.61
CA SER A 98 -0.91 10.02 -9.19
C SER A 98 -0.01 9.32 -8.19
N ALA A 99 -0.15 9.63 -6.89
CA ALA A 99 0.63 9.01 -5.82
C ALA A 99 0.08 7.65 -5.39
N TYR A 100 -1.17 7.36 -5.72
CA TYR A 100 -1.87 6.12 -5.40
C TYR A 100 -2.05 5.28 -6.66
N HIS A 101 -1.92 3.96 -6.56
CA HIS A 101 -2.40 3.04 -7.59
C HIS A 101 -3.82 2.58 -7.27
N LEU A 102 -4.02 2.00 -6.09
CA LEU A 102 -5.26 1.35 -5.67
C LEU A 102 -5.43 1.47 -4.15
N TYR A 103 -6.66 1.75 -3.74
CA TYR A 103 -7.16 1.44 -2.42
C TYR A 103 -8.36 0.51 -2.58
N CYS A 104 -8.38 -0.58 -1.82
CA CYS A 104 -9.57 -1.42 -1.67
C CYS A 104 -9.85 -1.64 -0.18
N ALA A 105 -11.13 -1.57 0.17
CA ALA A 105 -11.62 -1.59 1.52
C ALA A 105 -11.81 -3.02 2.05
N PRO A 106 -11.84 -3.20 3.38
CA PRO A 106 -12.14 -4.50 3.95
C PRO A 106 -13.62 -4.87 3.82
N GLY A 107 -13.87 -6.10 3.38
CA GLY A 107 -15.22 -6.62 3.13
C GLY A 107 -16.11 -6.71 4.38
N ASN A 108 -15.53 -6.68 5.58
CA ASN A 108 -16.25 -6.67 6.86
C ASN A 108 -16.36 -5.26 7.50
N ALA A 109 -16.05 -4.20 6.75
CA ALA A 109 -16.27 -2.83 7.19
C ALA A 109 -17.76 -2.46 7.24
N LYS A 110 -18.18 -1.73 8.28
CA LYS A 110 -19.60 -1.41 8.52
C LYS A 110 -20.04 -0.04 7.99
N TYR A 111 -19.09 0.88 7.85
CA TYR A 111 -19.34 2.31 7.63
C TYR A 111 -18.49 2.89 6.49
N LEU A 112 -18.32 2.13 5.41
CA LEU A 112 -17.53 2.59 4.25
C LEU A 112 -18.19 3.80 3.57
N GLU A 113 -17.37 4.79 3.26
CA GLU A 113 -17.79 5.98 2.51
C GLU A 113 -17.86 5.65 1.01
N LYS A 114 -19.06 5.77 0.42
CA LYS A 114 -19.25 5.58 -1.02
C LYS A 114 -18.62 6.73 -1.83
N PRO A 115 -18.03 6.46 -3.00
CA PRO A 115 -17.84 5.13 -3.62
C PRO A 115 -16.68 4.35 -2.99
N TYR A 116 -16.77 3.03 -2.96
CA TYR A 116 -15.69 2.15 -2.51
C TYR A 116 -15.75 0.84 -3.28
N ASP A 117 -14.59 0.21 -3.46
CA ASP A 117 -14.48 -1.19 -3.83
C ASP A 117 -13.89 -1.96 -2.64
N ASN A 118 -14.36 -3.19 -2.44
CA ASN A 118 -13.78 -4.10 -1.47
C ASN A 118 -12.63 -4.88 -2.12
N CYS A 119 -11.63 -5.27 -1.35
CA CYS A 119 -10.60 -6.18 -1.85
C CYS A 119 -11.22 -7.55 -2.20
N ASP A 120 -10.62 -8.24 -3.17
CA ASP A 120 -11.13 -9.52 -3.67
C ASP A 120 -11.27 -10.56 -2.55
N PRO A 121 -12.49 -11.05 -2.26
CA PRO A 121 -12.72 -12.04 -1.21
C PRO A 121 -12.28 -13.45 -1.62
N TYR A 122 -11.99 -13.73 -2.90
CA TYR A 122 -11.62 -15.08 -3.34
C TYR A 122 -10.16 -15.41 -3.03
N SER A 123 -9.28 -14.42 -3.11
CA SER A 123 -7.84 -14.62 -2.92
C SER A 123 -7.47 -14.95 -1.47
N ASN A 124 -8.29 -14.56 -0.49
CA ASN A 124 -8.08 -14.86 0.93
C ASN A 124 -9.40 -15.12 1.69
N PRO A 125 -9.44 -16.12 2.59
CA PRO A 125 -10.65 -16.43 3.37
C PRO A 125 -11.03 -15.36 4.40
N GLN A 126 -10.12 -14.43 4.68
CA GLN A 126 -10.27 -13.32 5.64
C GLN A 126 -10.35 -11.99 4.88
N ALA A 127 -11.05 -11.00 5.44
CA ALA A 127 -11.14 -9.69 4.81
C ALA A 127 -9.74 -9.07 4.63
N GLN A 128 -9.56 -8.36 3.51
CA GLN A 128 -8.31 -7.68 3.19
C GLN A 128 -8.53 -6.21 2.99
N GLU A 129 -7.52 -5.41 3.26
CA GLU A 129 -7.46 -4.01 2.88
C GLU A 129 -6.07 -3.69 2.31
N LEU A 130 -6.03 -3.09 1.13
CA LEU A 130 -4.81 -2.80 0.40
C LEU A 130 -4.69 -1.30 0.17
N VAL A 131 -3.49 -0.77 0.40
CA VAL A 131 -3.08 0.55 -0.06
C VAL A 131 -1.85 0.39 -0.94
N GLN A 132 -2.05 0.51 -2.24
CA GLN A 132 -1.00 0.48 -3.24
C GLN A 132 -0.65 1.90 -3.67
N ILE A 133 0.62 2.27 -3.54
CA ILE A 133 1.15 3.59 -3.92
C ILE A 133 2.16 3.47 -5.07
N LEU A 134 2.39 4.60 -5.73
CA LEU A 134 3.30 4.74 -6.87
C LEU A 134 4.40 5.76 -6.55
N PRO A 135 5.55 5.72 -7.27
CA PRO A 135 6.59 6.73 -7.18
C PRO A 135 6.01 8.13 -7.35
N HIS A 136 6.26 8.99 -6.37
CA HIS A 136 5.69 10.33 -6.31
C HIS A 136 6.46 11.22 -5.33
N PRO A 137 6.59 12.54 -5.60
CA PRO A 137 7.24 13.47 -4.67
C PRO A 137 6.66 13.50 -3.26
N GLU A 138 5.37 13.17 -3.11
CA GLU A 138 4.69 13.09 -1.81
C GLU A 138 5.35 12.08 -0.85
N TRP A 139 5.99 11.04 -1.40
CA TRP A 139 6.63 9.97 -0.64
C TRP A 139 8.14 10.16 -0.46
N ALA A 140 8.75 11.08 -1.23
CA ALA A 140 10.20 11.29 -1.24
C ALA A 140 10.74 11.72 0.13
N VAL A 141 9.94 12.44 0.94
CA VAL A 141 10.29 12.80 2.32
C VAL A 141 10.56 11.57 3.21
N HIS A 142 10.01 10.41 2.86
CA HIS A 142 10.21 9.14 3.55
C HIS A 142 11.27 8.25 2.88
N GLY A 143 12.04 8.78 1.92
CA GLY A 143 13.08 8.05 1.19
C GLY A 143 12.56 7.14 0.06
N TYR A 144 11.26 7.19 -0.26
CA TYR A 144 10.67 6.42 -1.35
C TYR A 144 10.94 7.08 -2.73
N PRO A 145 10.80 6.31 -3.83
CA PRO A 145 10.93 6.84 -5.20
C PRO A 145 10.11 8.12 -5.45
N GLU A 146 10.79 9.16 -5.94
CA GLU A 146 10.14 10.42 -6.31
C GLU A 146 9.49 10.31 -7.69
N ARG A 147 10.10 9.55 -8.61
CA ARG A 147 9.70 9.47 -10.02
C ARG A 147 9.57 8.03 -10.48
N LYS A 148 8.66 7.80 -11.43
CA LYS A 148 8.55 6.49 -12.09
C LYS A 148 9.88 6.14 -12.76
N GLY A 149 10.38 4.94 -12.48
CA GLY A 149 11.65 4.43 -13.00
C GLY A 149 12.82 4.54 -12.02
N ASP A 150 12.70 5.30 -10.93
CA ASP A 150 13.70 5.28 -9.86
C ASP A 150 13.79 3.87 -9.23
N GLY A 151 14.99 3.30 -9.19
CA GLY A 151 15.23 1.94 -8.68
C GLY A 151 14.78 0.82 -9.60
N TRP A 152 14.49 1.12 -10.87
CA TRP A 152 14.09 0.12 -11.85
C TRP A 152 15.31 -0.49 -12.57
N ILE A 153 15.07 -1.21 -13.67
CA ILE A 153 16.10 -1.92 -14.44
C ILE A 153 17.22 -0.96 -14.87
N GLY A 154 18.46 -1.34 -14.56
CA GLY A 154 19.65 -0.53 -14.84
C GLY A 154 19.98 0.52 -13.78
N ASP A 155 19.19 0.60 -12.71
CA ASP A 155 19.34 1.57 -11.63
C ASP A 155 19.33 0.88 -10.25
N PRO A 156 20.35 0.05 -9.94
CA PRO A 156 20.46 -0.59 -8.63
C PRO A 156 20.67 0.46 -7.54
N ARG A 157 19.86 0.40 -6.48
CA ARG A 157 19.90 1.39 -5.39
C ARG A 157 19.81 0.74 -4.03
N THR A 158 20.50 1.35 -3.06
CA THR A 158 20.22 1.14 -1.64
C THR A 158 19.21 2.18 -1.19
N TRP A 159 18.09 1.70 -0.69
CA TRP A 159 17.00 2.49 -0.16
C TRP A 159 17.10 2.58 1.36
N GLU A 160 16.85 3.76 1.91
CA GLU A 160 16.56 3.97 3.33
C GLU A 160 15.14 4.51 3.45
N LEU A 161 14.20 3.60 3.70
CA LEU A 161 12.77 3.89 3.71
C LEU A 161 12.32 4.16 5.14
N ASP A 162 11.72 5.33 5.38
CA ASP A 162 10.98 5.62 6.61
C ASP A 162 9.58 4.99 6.55
N THR A 163 9.58 3.67 6.53
CA THR A 163 8.39 2.84 6.34
C THR A 163 7.37 3.07 7.45
N GLY A 164 7.82 3.25 8.70
CA GLY A 164 6.95 3.55 9.82
C GLY A 164 6.23 4.88 9.63
N ALA A 165 6.97 5.95 9.31
CA ALA A 165 6.38 7.27 9.11
C ALA A 165 5.40 7.27 7.92
N LEU A 166 5.76 6.71 6.77
CA LEU A 166 4.87 6.63 5.61
C LEU A 166 3.60 5.84 5.93
N SER A 167 3.75 4.62 6.44
CA SER A 167 2.60 3.74 6.72
C SER A 167 1.67 4.32 7.79
N SER A 168 2.13 5.19 8.68
CA SER A 168 1.27 5.93 9.63
C SER A 168 0.38 7.00 8.97
N ARG A 169 0.82 7.56 7.83
CA ARG A 169 0.09 8.59 7.08
C ARG A 169 -0.90 8.02 6.08
N LEU A 170 -0.71 6.76 5.68
CA LEU A 170 -1.63 6.07 4.79
C LEU A 170 -2.97 5.79 5.48
N TYR A 171 -4.03 5.89 4.68
CA TYR A 171 -5.39 5.59 5.10
C TYR A 171 -5.56 4.08 5.28
N PHE A 172 -6.00 3.67 6.46
CA PHE A 172 -6.54 2.34 6.71
C PHE A 172 -7.86 2.51 7.43
N TYR A 173 -8.86 1.77 7.00
CA TYR A 173 -10.22 1.82 7.50
C TYR A 173 -10.28 1.44 8.97
N GLN A 174 -11.09 2.19 9.68
CA GLN A 174 -11.44 1.91 11.06
C GLN A 174 -12.90 2.31 11.31
N ASP A 175 -13.63 1.50 12.06
CA ASP A 175 -15.01 1.79 12.44
C ASP A 175 -15.04 3.11 13.24
N PRO A 176 -15.91 4.07 12.90
CA PRO A 176 -16.02 5.34 13.61
C PRO A 176 -16.28 5.14 15.11
N GLY A 177 -15.64 5.97 15.95
CA GLY A 177 -15.81 5.94 17.41
C GLY A 177 -15.07 4.82 18.13
N THR A 178 -14.25 4.03 17.43
CA THR A 178 -13.43 2.97 18.05
C THR A 178 -12.04 3.47 18.42
N LYS A 179 -11.32 2.72 19.26
CA LYS A 179 -9.95 3.07 19.67
C LYS A 179 -8.99 2.92 18.49
N LEU A 180 -7.98 3.79 18.39
CA LEU A 180 -7.00 3.70 17.30
C LEU A 180 -6.25 2.35 17.33
N ALA A 181 -6.13 1.72 16.17
CA ALA A 181 -5.33 0.51 16.02
C ALA A 181 -3.84 0.80 16.20
N LYS A 182 -3.12 -0.11 16.86
CA LYS A 182 -1.65 -0.13 16.80
C LYS A 182 -1.21 -0.85 15.52
N ARG A 183 -0.39 -0.20 14.69
CA ARG A 183 0.07 -0.74 13.40
C ARG A 183 1.41 -1.47 13.59
N VAL A 184 1.33 -2.75 13.92
CA VAL A 184 2.47 -3.64 14.12
C VAL A 184 2.65 -4.51 12.87
N TRP A 185 3.77 -4.39 12.17
CA TRP A 185 3.98 -5.04 10.88
C TRP A 185 4.72 -6.37 11.07
N SER A 186 4.08 -7.47 10.64
CA SER A 186 4.57 -8.83 10.85
C SER A 186 5.28 -9.42 9.64
N SER A 187 5.09 -8.84 8.46
CA SER A 187 5.75 -9.27 7.23
C SER A 187 6.31 -8.10 6.45
N ILE A 188 7.37 -8.39 5.71
CA ILE A 188 8.01 -7.51 4.74
C ILE A 188 8.34 -8.36 3.50
N ASN A 189 7.86 -7.92 2.35
CA ASN A 189 8.15 -8.52 1.06
C ASN A 189 8.76 -7.47 0.12
N VAL A 190 9.63 -7.92 -0.77
CA VAL A 190 10.29 -7.12 -1.80
C VAL A 190 10.39 -7.98 -3.04
N GLY A 191 10.19 -7.40 -4.22
CA GLY A 191 10.35 -8.12 -5.48
C GLY A 191 9.04 -8.30 -6.24
N THR A 192 9.04 -9.29 -7.14
CA THR A 192 7.89 -9.55 -8.01
C THR A 192 6.75 -10.19 -7.22
N GLU A 193 5.56 -9.59 -7.28
CA GLU A 193 4.34 -10.19 -6.74
C GLU A 193 3.61 -10.97 -7.84
N ILE A 194 3.36 -10.31 -8.97
CA ILE A 194 2.76 -10.94 -10.15
C ILE A 194 3.82 -10.94 -11.24
N TYR A 195 4.25 -12.14 -11.68
CA TYR A 195 5.10 -12.32 -12.84
C TYR A 195 4.31 -12.96 -13.97
N VAL A 196 4.12 -12.23 -15.08
CA VAL A 196 3.47 -12.76 -16.30
C VAL A 196 4.50 -12.82 -17.42
N SER A 197 5.17 -13.97 -17.58
CA SER A 197 6.05 -14.16 -18.74
C SER A 197 5.23 -14.40 -20.02
N PRO A 198 5.70 -13.90 -21.19
CA PRO A 198 5.06 -14.21 -22.47
C PRO A 198 5.16 -15.68 -22.89
N ASN A 199 5.84 -16.56 -22.14
CA ASN A 199 5.89 -18.01 -22.31
C ASN A 199 6.76 -18.63 -21.20
N GLY A 200 6.18 -19.46 -20.33
CA GLY A 200 6.84 -20.56 -19.60
C GLY A 200 8.11 -20.28 -18.77
N ALA A 201 8.56 -19.04 -18.63
CA ALA A 201 9.72 -18.71 -17.81
C ALA A 201 9.27 -18.60 -16.36
N THR A 202 9.86 -19.43 -15.50
CA THR A 202 9.75 -19.34 -14.04
C THR A 202 10.61 -18.19 -13.54
N ALA A 203 10.11 -17.46 -12.54
CA ALA A 203 10.87 -16.45 -11.82
C ALA A 203 11.77 -17.16 -10.81
N GLU A 204 13.04 -17.36 -11.16
CA GLU A 204 14.13 -17.73 -10.24
C GLU A 204 15.34 -16.82 -10.50
#